data_AF-A0A162NEY3-F1
#
_entry.id   AF-A0A162NEY3-F1
#
_cell.length_a   1.000
_cell.length_b   1.000
_cell.length_c   1.000
_cell.angle_alpha   90.00
_cell.angle_beta   90.00
_cell.angle_gamma   90.00
#
_symmetry.space_group_name_H-M   'P 1'
#
loop_
_entity.id
_entity.type
_entity.pdbx_description
1 polymer ?
#
loop_
_entity_poly.entity_id
_entity_poly.type
_entity_poly.pdbx_seq_one_letter_code
_entity_poly.pdbx_strand_id
1 'polypeptide(L)'
;MSDNKVKGKQASSRLLGMKFMQRSMEKELQEEHEKERKRVISEAEWTVDYDTGELQKPAIRVEYQPSFLAFSTTTTTGRKSFKGFNKDIEEGEVDIEKTERLKREEAAEEAHSMSDKQMLNSKTTIRSFMRPPKRKDTSKESAESDNVDGEKKKKKKKAKLENQGFIRPK
;
A
#
# COMPACT_ATOMS: atom_id res chain seq x y z
N MET A 1 -50.49 -7.94 48.04
CA MET A 1 -50.59 -9.20 47.28
C MET A 1 -49.23 -9.86 47.39
N SER A 2 -49.12 -10.89 48.24
CA SER A 2 -47.86 -11.58 48.52
C SER A 2 -47.77 -12.84 47.65
N ASP A 3 -46.86 -12.84 46.68
CA ASP A 3 -46.67 -13.94 45.74
C ASP A 3 -46.11 -15.18 46.45
N ASN A 4 -46.96 -16.20 46.63
CA ASN A 4 -46.57 -17.53 47.06
C ASN A 4 -45.79 -18.24 45.93
N LYS A 5 -44.50 -17.97 45.81
CA LYS A 5 -43.62 -18.71 44.90
C LYS A 5 -43.33 -20.08 45.51
N VAL A 6 -44.03 -21.10 45.01
CA VAL A 6 -43.79 -22.52 45.32
C VAL A 6 -42.30 -22.81 45.17
N LYS A 7 -41.62 -23.09 46.29
CA LYS A 7 -40.20 -23.45 46.28
C LYS A 7 -40.06 -24.79 45.57
N GLY A 8 -39.66 -24.75 44.30
CA GLY A 8 -39.31 -25.94 43.53
C GLY A 8 -38.23 -26.75 44.24
N LYS A 9 -38.26 -28.07 44.03
CA LYS A 9 -37.29 -29.02 44.60
C LYS A 9 -35.87 -28.59 44.23
N GLN A 10 -35.04 -28.29 45.23
CA GLN A 10 -33.64 -27.93 45.03
C GLN A 10 -32.84 -29.14 44.56
N ALA A 11 -31.86 -28.91 43.69
CA ALA A 11 -30.92 -29.94 43.28
C ALA A 11 -30.11 -30.43 44.49
N SER A 12 -29.71 -31.71 44.47
CA SER A 12 -28.89 -32.28 45.55
C SER A 12 -27.52 -31.60 45.60
N SER A 13 -26.93 -31.50 46.80
CA SER A 13 -25.62 -30.84 47.01
C SER A 13 -24.49 -31.44 46.16
N ARG A 14 -24.53 -32.76 45.93
CA ARG A 14 -23.58 -33.47 45.07
C ARG A 14 -23.69 -33.03 43.61
N LEU A 15 -24.91 -32.79 43.12
CA LEU A 15 -25.14 -32.32 41.75
C LEU A 15 -24.67 -30.86 41.60
N LEU A 16 -25.00 -30.00 42.57
CA LEU A 16 -24.60 -28.60 42.57
C LEU A 16 -23.07 -28.40 42.65
N GLY A 17 -22.38 -29.32 43.32
CA GLY A 17 -20.91 -29.34 43.40
C GLY A 17 -20.22 -29.86 42.14
N MET A 18 -20.95 -30.35 41.14
CA MET A 18 -20.34 -30.77 39.88
C MET A 18 -19.92 -29.54 39.07
N LYS A 19 -18.73 -29.62 38.45
CA LYS A 19 -18.15 -28.49 37.69
C LYS A 19 -19.06 -27.92 36.61
N PHE A 20 -19.92 -28.74 35.99
CA PHE A 20 -20.81 -28.25 34.94
C PHE A 20 -21.91 -27.33 35.51
N MET A 21 -22.44 -27.62 36.70
CA MET A 21 -23.37 -26.74 37.41
C MET A 21 -22.66 -25.47 37.85
N GLN A 22 -21.42 -25.58 38.36
CA GLN A 22 -20.64 -24.40 38.75
C GLN A 22 -20.37 -23.48 37.57
N ARG A 23 -19.97 -24.03 36.42
CA ARG A 23 -19.72 -23.24 35.19
C ARG A 23 -20.98 -22.57 34.66
N SER A 24 -22.16 -23.23 34.73
CA SER A 24 -23.40 -22.58 34.30
C SER A 24 -23.77 -21.43 35.22
N MET A 25 -23.65 -21.62 36.54
CA MET A 25 -23.90 -20.56 37.53
C MET A 25 -22.90 -19.40 37.40
N GLU A 26 -21.61 -19.70 37.22
CA GLU A 26 -20.57 -18.68 36.98
C GLU A 26 -20.84 -17.88 35.71
N LYS A 27 -21.28 -18.56 34.64
CA LYS A 27 -21.62 -17.90 33.38
C LYS A 27 -22.83 -16.98 33.55
N GLU A 28 -23.89 -17.44 34.22
CA GLU A 28 -25.08 -16.62 34.51
C GLU A 28 -24.71 -15.37 35.32
N LEU A 29 -23.87 -15.53 36.35
CA LEU A 29 -23.38 -14.43 37.19
C LEU A 29 -22.50 -13.45 36.38
N GLN A 30 -21.63 -13.97 35.52
CA GLN A 30 -20.82 -13.12 34.64
C GLN A 30 -21.68 -12.33 33.66
N GLU A 31 -22.69 -12.96 33.05
CA GLU A 31 -23.64 -12.28 32.16
C GLU A 31 -24.44 -11.19 32.89
N GLU A 32 -24.81 -11.41 34.16
CA GLU A 32 -25.46 -10.40 35.00
C GLU A 32 -24.54 -9.20 35.25
N HIS A 33 -23.29 -9.44 35.66
CA HIS A 33 -22.30 -8.37 35.85
C HIS A 33 -21.97 -7.61 34.56
N GLU A 34 -21.92 -8.30 33.41
CA GLU A 34 -21.71 -7.65 32.12
C GLU A 34 -22.89 -6.75 31.73
N LYS A 35 -24.13 -7.16 32.03
CA LYS A 35 -25.32 -6.32 31.81
C LYS A 35 -25.31 -5.10 32.71
N GLU A 36 -24.95 -5.25 33.99
CA GLU A 36 -24.79 -4.12 34.91
C GLU A 36 -23.73 -3.13 34.44
N ARG A 37 -22.55 -3.63 34.02
CA ARG A 37 -21.49 -2.78 33.45
C ARG A 37 -21.96 -2.03 32.21
N LYS A 38 -22.61 -2.72 31.27
CA LYS A 38 -23.17 -2.09 30.06
C LYS A 38 -24.21 -1.04 30.42
N ARG A 39 -25.07 -1.32 31.40
CA ARG A 39 -26.08 -0.38 31.89
C ARG A 39 -25.42 0.89 32.46
N VAL A 40 -24.44 0.74 33.35
CA VAL A 40 -23.70 1.87 33.93
C VAL A 40 -23.02 2.70 32.84
N ILE A 41 -22.40 2.06 31.85
CA ILE A 41 -21.77 2.75 30.72
C ILE A 41 -22.83 3.50 29.90
N SER A 42 -23.95 2.86 29.56
CA SER A 42 -25.00 3.49 28.76
C SER A 42 -25.71 4.64 29.48
N GLU A 43 -25.84 4.57 30.81
CA GLU A 43 -26.39 5.66 31.62
C GLU A 43 -25.42 6.84 31.72
N ALA A 44 -24.11 6.58 31.60
CA ALA A 44 -23.05 7.59 31.65
C ALA A 44 -22.61 8.08 30.26
N GLU A 45 -23.06 7.45 29.17
CA GLU A 45 -22.70 7.83 27.81
C GLU A 45 -23.52 9.05 27.39
N TRP A 46 -22.83 10.15 27.10
CA TRP A 46 -23.46 11.37 26.59
C TRP A 46 -23.43 11.32 25.07
N THR A 47 -24.61 11.24 24.44
CA THR A 47 -24.74 11.33 22.99
C THR A 47 -24.97 12.77 22.58
N VAL A 48 -24.20 13.25 21.60
CA VAL A 48 -24.42 14.54 20.95
C VAL A 48 -25.10 14.29 19.61
N ASP A 49 -26.39 14.62 19.51
CA ASP A 49 -27.14 14.53 18.27
C ASP A 49 -26.82 15.75 17.41
N TYR A 50 -26.14 15.52 16.29
CA TYR A 50 -25.81 16.58 15.34
C TYR A 50 -26.97 16.77 14.36
N ASP A 51 -27.88 17.69 14.67
CA ASP A 51 -29.11 17.96 13.89
C ASP A 51 -28.85 18.54 12.49
N THR A 52 -27.63 18.99 12.17
CA THR A 52 -27.31 19.64 10.89
C THR A 52 -25.99 19.12 10.33
N GLY A 53 -26.08 18.46 9.16
CA GLY A 53 -25.03 17.66 8.51
C GLY A 53 -23.81 18.41 7.96
N GLU A 54 -23.25 19.37 8.68
CA GLU A 54 -21.99 20.01 8.33
C GLU A 54 -21.10 20.17 9.57
N LEU A 55 -20.66 19.04 10.13
CA LEU A 55 -19.42 19.07 10.92
C LEU A 55 -18.30 19.51 9.96
N GLN A 56 -17.80 20.73 10.15
CA GLN A 56 -16.60 21.18 9.47
C GLN A 56 -15.49 20.17 9.77
N LYS A 57 -15.06 19.43 8.74
CA LYS A 57 -13.97 18.48 8.87
C LYS A 57 -12.77 19.25 9.43
N PRO A 58 -12.12 18.76 10.50
CA PRO A 58 -10.94 19.44 11.02
C PRO A 58 -9.91 19.54 9.89
N ALA A 59 -9.28 20.71 9.76
CA ALA A 59 -8.33 21.00 8.69
C ALA A 59 -7.16 20.01 8.64
N ILE A 60 -6.88 19.32 9.75
CA ILE A 60 -5.84 18.32 9.88
C ILE A 60 -6.44 17.11 10.60
N ARG A 61 -6.36 15.94 9.97
CA ARG A 61 -6.70 14.65 10.58
C ARG A 61 -5.45 14.09 11.27
N VAL A 62 -5.40 14.20 12.58
CA VAL A 62 -4.33 13.60 13.39
C VAL A 62 -4.85 12.30 13.97
N GLU A 63 -4.22 11.18 13.61
CA GLU A 63 -4.53 9.87 14.16
C GLU A 63 -3.49 9.51 15.22
N TYR A 64 -3.95 9.32 16.45
CA TYR A 64 -3.09 8.88 17.56
C TYR A 64 -3.01 7.36 17.54
N GLN A 65 -1.92 6.83 17.00
CA GLN A 65 -1.61 5.41 17.10
C GLN A 65 -0.97 5.12 18.46
N PRO A 66 -1.44 4.12 19.22
CA PRO A 66 -0.81 3.67 20.46
C PRO A 66 0.44 2.84 20.12
N SER A 67 1.42 3.42 19.42
CA SER A 67 2.63 2.71 19.03
C SER A 67 3.80 3.17 19.90
N PHE A 68 4.16 2.33 20.89
CA PHE A 68 5.51 2.33 21.45
C PHE A 68 6.55 1.77 20.46
N LEU A 69 6.11 1.34 19.27
CA LEU A 69 6.97 0.88 18.19
C LEU A 69 7.58 2.09 17.46
N ALA A 70 8.88 2.01 17.18
CA ALA A 70 9.59 3.07 16.47
C ALA A 70 8.98 3.30 15.08
N PHE A 71 8.79 4.57 14.70
CA PHE A 71 8.38 4.99 13.35
C PHE A 71 9.40 4.64 12.24
N SER A 72 10.46 3.90 12.56
CA SER A 72 11.46 3.48 11.60
C SER A 72 10.89 2.41 10.66
N THR A 73 11.23 2.52 9.38
CA THR A 73 10.79 1.60 8.31
C THR A 73 11.19 0.14 8.51
N THR A 74 12.15 -0.13 9.39
CA THR A 74 12.68 -1.47 9.68
C THR A 74 12.30 -1.86 11.11
N THR A 75 11.25 -2.67 11.26
CA THR A 75 10.91 -3.27 12.55
C THR A 75 11.85 -4.45 12.80
N THR A 76 12.93 -4.21 13.54
CA THR A 76 13.83 -5.29 13.95
C THR A 76 13.26 -6.02 15.17
N THR A 77 13.37 -7.34 15.18
CA THR A 77 13.02 -8.17 16.33
C THR A 77 13.97 -7.86 17.50
N GLY A 78 13.41 -7.66 18.70
CA GLY A 78 14.21 -7.32 19.89
C GLY A 78 14.99 -8.49 20.48
N ARG A 79 14.55 -9.73 20.22
CA ARG A 79 15.25 -10.95 20.64
C ARG A 79 16.36 -11.24 19.62
N LYS A 80 17.61 -11.15 20.07
CA LYS A 80 18.78 -11.49 19.26
C LYS A 80 19.69 -12.50 19.93
N SER A 81 20.25 -13.41 19.13
CA SER A 81 21.35 -14.28 19.56
C SER A 81 22.60 -14.05 18.73
N PHE A 82 23.75 -14.33 19.33
CA PHE A 82 25.04 -14.14 18.70
C PHE A 82 25.91 -15.39 18.86
N LYS A 83 26.83 -15.56 17.91
CA LYS A 83 27.89 -16.59 17.95
C LYS A 83 27.35 -18.02 18.04
N GLY A 84 26.17 -18.30 17.49
CA GLY A 84 25.60 -19.65 17.46
C GLY A 84 25.04 -20.12 18.80
N PHE A 85 24.74 -19.20 19.73
CA PHE A 85 24.16 -19.55 21.03
C PHE A 85 22.75 -20.14 20.89
N ASN A 86 21.97 -19.66 19.91
CA ASN A 86 20.68 -20.22 19.57
C ASN A 86 20.46 -20.13 18.06
N LYS A 87 20.65 -21.25 17.36
CA LYS A 87 20.56 -21.31 15.90
C LYS A 87 19.15 -21.02 15.41
N ASP A 88 18.11 -21.47 16.11
CA ASP A 88 16.72 -21.27 15.70
C ASP A 88 16.33 -19.79 15.64
N ILE A 89 16.90 -18.97 16.54
CA ILE A 89 16.69 -17.52 16.55
C ILE A 89 17.53 -16.84 15.46
N GLU A 90 18.80 -17.23 15.30
CA GLU A 90 19.69 -16.67 14.26
C GLU A 90 19.17 -16.98 12.85
N GLU A 91 18.66 -18.18 12.61
CA GLU A 91 18.03 -18.58 11.34
C GLU A 91 16.79 -17.74 11.05
N GLY A 92 15.94 -17.51 12.06
CA GLY A 92 14.78 -16.65 11.95
C GLY A 92 15.13 -15.19 11.61
N GLU A 93 16.17 -14.63 12.25
CA GLU A 93 16.66 -13.28 11.93
C GLU A 93 17.16 -13.18 10.48
N VAL A 94 17.96 -14.15 10.05
CA VAL A 94 18.54 -14.18 8.71
C VAL A 94 17.45 -14.29 7.65
N ASP A 95 16.40 -15.06 7.89
CA ASP A 95 15.28 -15.20 6.95
C ASP A 95 14.45 -13.93 6.86
N ILE A 96 14.22 -13.24 7.99
CA ILE A 96 13.56 -11.92 7.99
C ILE A 96 14.37 -10.92 7.15
N GLU A 97 15.68 -10.81 7.38
CA GLU A 97 16.57 -9.91 6.62
C GLU A 97 16.59 -10.23 5.12
N LYS A 98 16.62 -11.52 4.74
CA LYS A 98 16.52 -11.95 3.34
C LYS A 98 15.20 -11.51 2.71
N THR A 99 14.07 -11.69 3.40
CA THR A 99 12.77 -11.29 2.85
C THR A 99 12.64 -9.78 2.70
N GLU A 100 13.16 -8.99 3.64
CA GLU A 100 13.18 -7.52 3.53
C GLU A 100 14.04 -7.05 2.36
N ARG A 101 15.18 -7.71 2.14
CA ARG A 101 16.05 -7.41 0.99
C ARG A 101 15.36 -7.74 -0.34
N LEU A 102 14.74 -8.91 -0.45
CA LEU A 102 14.01 -9.30 -1.67
C LEU A 102 12.85 -8.34 -1.96
N LYS A 103 12.08 -7.94 -0.95
CA LYS A 103 11.00 -6.95 -1.12
C LYS A 103 11.52 -5.60 -1.60
N ARG A 104 12.71 -5.17 -1.13
CA ARG A 104 13.34 -3.93 -1.59
C ARG A 104 13.78 -4.03 -3.05
N GLU A 105 14.35 -5.17 -3.43
CA GLU A 105 14.78 -5.44 -4.80
C GLU A 105 13.57 -5.53 -5.75
N GLU A 106 12.51 -6.24 -5.36
CA GLU A 106 11.24 -6.33 -6.12
C GLU A 106 10.57 -4.96 -6.29
N ALA A 107 10.51 -4.14 -5.25
CA ALA A 107 9.97 -2.77 -5.36
C ALA A 107 10.80 -1.87 -6.30
N ALA A 108 12.12 -2.07 -6.35
CA ALA A 108 12.99 -1.36 -7.29
C ALA A 108 12.77 -1.86 -8.73
N GLU A 109 12.64 -3.16 -8.93
CA GLU A 109 12.33 -3.75 -10.24
C GLU A 109 10.94 -3.32 -10.73
N GLU A 110 9.93 -3.28 -9.86
CA GLU A 110 8.59 -2.82 -10.18
C GLU A 110 8.60 -1.32 -10.57
N ALA A 111 9.36 -0.50 -9.86
CA ALA A 111 9.53 0.91 -10.21
C ALA A 111 10.23 1.13 -11.57
N HIS A 112 11.10 0.20 -11.98
CA HIS A 112 11.77 0.22 -13.27
C HIS A 112 11.02 -0.54 -14.38
N SER A 113 10.03 -1.34 -14.01
CA SER A 113 9.13 -2.07 -14.91
C SER A 113 8.14 -1.10 -15.55
N MET A 114 8.42 -0.70 -16.78
CA MET A 114 7.52 0.10 -17.61
C MET A 114 6.60 -0.81 -18.42
N SER A 115 5.29 -0.60 -18.33
CA SER A 115 4.33 -1.34 -19.18
C SER A 115 4.52 -0.98 -20.67
N ASP A 116 4.28 -1.92 -21.58
CA ASP A 116 4.38 -1.72 -23.04
C ASP A 116 3.62 -0.49 -23.54
N LYS A 117 2.46 -0.19 -22.94
CA LYS A 117 1.67 1.00 -23.25
C LYS A 117 2.38 2.29 -22.83
N GLN A 118 3.01 2.29 -21.65
CA GLN A 118 3.79 3.43 -21.16
C GLN A 118 5.08 3.62 -21.98
N MET A 119 5.73 2.51 -22.38
CA MET A 119 6.89 2.54 -23.27
C MET A 119 6.52 3.06 -24.68
N LEU A 120 5.35 2.72 -25.21
CA LEU A 120 4.88 3.27 -26.47
C LEU A 120 4.66 4.78 -26.36
N ASN A 121 4.04 5.24 -25.28
CA ASN A 121 3.79 6.66 -25.03
C ASN A 121 5.08 7.47 -24.82
N SER A 122 6.09 6.91 -24.16
CA SER A 122 7.40 7.59 -24.05
C SER A 122 8.07 7.71 -25.41
N LYS A 123 8.04 6.65 -26.24
CA LYS A 123 8.60 6.67 -27.61
C LYS A 123 7.87 7.65 -28.53
N THR A 124 6.55 7.74 -28.47
CA THR A 124 5.78 8.71 -29.27
C THR A 124 6.06 10.14 -28.83
N THR A 125 6.16 10.37 -27.52
CA THR A 125 6.51 11.66 -26.91
C THR A 125 7.90 12.11 -27.35
N ILE A 126 8.93 11.27 -27.22
CA ILE A 126 10.30 11.57 -27.69
C ILE A 126 10.31 11.88 -29.19
N ARG A 127 9.61 11.08 -30.01
CA ARG A 127 9.51 11.34 -31.46
C ARG A 127 8.84 12.67 -31.80
N SER A 128 7.89 13.12 -30.97
CA SER A 128 7.22 14.42 -31.18
C SER A 128 8.14 15.60 -30.89
N PHE A 129 9.01 15.50 -29.87
CA PHE A 129 10.01 16.52 -29.54
C PHE A 129 11.18 16.55 -30.53
N MET A 130 11.54 15.41 -31.14
CA MET A 130 12.59 15.33 -32.14
C MET A 130 12.15 15.73 -33.56
N ARG A 131 10.85 15.96 -33.79
CA ARG A 131 10.38 16.48 -35.08
C ARG A 131 10.64 17.98 -35.14
N PRO A 132 11.40 18.48 -36.14
CA PRO A 132 11.57 19.91 -36.32
C PRO A 132 10.20 20.55 -36.59
N PRO A 133 9.91 21.75 -36.04
CA PRO A 133 8.63 22.39 -36.24
C PRO A 133 8.42 22.62 -37.75
N LYS A 134 7.33 22.05 -38.28
CA LYS A 134 6.91 22.35 -39.66
C LYS A 134 6.55 23.84 -39.71
N ARG A 135 7.31 24.62 -40.47
CA ARG A 135 6.95 25.98 -40.84
C ARG A 135 5.60 25.92 -41.56
N LYS A 136 4.62 26.65 -41.03
CA LYS A 136 3.29 26.78 -41.62
C LYS A 136 3.41 27.80 -42.75
N ASP A 137 3.67 27.32 -43.96
CA ASP A 137 3.68 28.18 -45.15
C ASP A 137 2.24 28.60 -45.45
N THR A 138 1.92 29.86 -45.15
CA THR A 138 0.73 30.55 -45.61
C THR A 138 1.06 31.34 -46.86
N SER A 139 0.89 30.75 -48.04
CA SER A 139 0.65 31.52 -49.26
C SER A 139 0.10 30.62 -50.37
N LYS A 140 -1.18 30.87 -50.64
CA LYS A 140 -1.90 30.55 -51.87
C LYS A 140 -1.46 31.56 -52.94
N GLU A 141 -1.54 31.14 -54.21
CA GLU A 141 -1.57 31.95 -55.46
C GLU A 141 -0.32 31.99 -56.39
N SER A 142 -0.46 31.19 -57.45
CA SER A 142 -0.35 31.52 -58.89
C SER A 142 0.99 31.75 -59.60
N ALA A 143 0.96 31.31 -60.87
CA ALA A 143 1.78 31.68 -62.03
C ALA A 143 2.99 30.81 -62.38
N GLU A 144 2.63 29.71 -63.05
CA GLU A 144 3.27 29.10 -64.22
C GLU A 144 3.98 30.11 -65.16
N SER A 145 5.25 29.85 -65.48
CA SER A 145 5.85 30.13 -66.81
C SER A 145 7.22 29.46 -66.98
N ASP A 146 7.23 28.52 -67.93
CA ASP A 146 8.23 28.25 -68.96
C ASP A 146 9.73 28.05 -68.67
N ASN A 147 10.11 26.80 -68.98
CA ASN A 147 11.38 26.25 -69.43
C ASN A 147 12.39 27.21 -70.09
N VAL A 148 13.64 27.15 -69.62
CA VAL A 148 14.83 27.27 -70.47
C VAL A 148 15.90 26.26 -70.04
N ASP A 149 16.28 25.42 -71.01
CA ASP A 149 17.32 24.40 -71.01
C ASP A 149 18.72 24.95 -70.69
N GLY A 150 19.55 24.16 -69.99
CA GLY A 150 20.94 24.55 -69.69
C GLY A 150 21.78 23.49 -68.94
N GLU A 151 22.30 22.54 -69.70
CA GLU A 151 23.58 21.82 -69.53
C GLU A 151 23.96 21.05 -68.22
N LYS A 152 24.14 19.75 -68.46
CA LYS A 152 24.97 18.72 -67.79
C LYS A 152 26.09 19.24 -66.86
N LYS A 153 26.20 18.65 -65.64
CA LYS A 153 27.40 17.85 -65.20
C LYS A 153 27.31 17.26 -63.78
N LYS A 154 27.62 15.95 -63.74
CA LYS A 154 28.45 15.20 -62.77
C LYS A 154 27.90 14.82 -61.38
N LYS A 155 27.71 13.50 -61.25
CA LYS A 155 27.73 12.66 -60.03
C LYS A 155 28.89 13.04 -59.08
N LYS A 156 28.61 13.11 -57.78
CA LYS A 156 29.60 12.93 -56.71
C LYS A 156 29.11 11.95 -55.66
N LYS A 157 30.10 11.27 -55.07
CA LYS A 157 30.08 9.94 -54.47
C LYS A 157 29.53 9.95 -53.03
N LYS A 158 28.94 8.82 -52.61
CA LYS A 158 28.63 8.50 -51.22
C LYS A 158 29.94 8.45 -50.40
N ALA A 159 30.00 9.18 -49.30
CA ALA A 159 31.04 9.02 -48.28
C ALA A 159 30.61 7.92 -47.30
N LYS A 160 31.52 6.98 -47.06
CA LYS A 160 31.40 5.85 -46.14
C LYS A 160 31.87 6.33 -44.77
N LEU A 161 31.00 6.33 -43.76
CA LEU A 161 31.39 6.58 -42.37
C LEU A 161 32.02 5.30 -41.82
N GLU A 162 33.29 5.38 -41.44
CA GLU A 162 34.02 4.32 -40.77
C GLU A 162 33.60 4.23 -39.31
N ASN A 163 33.16 3.04 -38.89
CA ASN A 163 32.93 2.70 -37.49
C ASN A 163 34.27 2.65 -36.75
N GLN A 164 34.55 3.66 -35.94
CA GLN A 164 35.65 3.58 -34.97
C GLN A 164 35.15 2.97 -33.65
N GLY A 165 35.53 1.71 -33.43
CA GLY A 165 36.16 1.23 -32.20
C GLY A 165 35.44 1.41 -30.87
N PHE A 166 34.70 0.39 -30.46
CA PHE A 166 34.36 0.10 -29.07
C PHE A 166 35.63 -0.17 -28.25
N ILE A 167 35.91 0.65 -27.23
CA ILE A 167 37.06 0.47 -26.31
C ILE A 167 36.62 -0.46 -25.16
N ARG A 168 37.33 -1.58 -24.97
CA ARG A 168 37.17 -2.45 -23.79
C ARG A 168 38.12 -2.00 -22.66
N PRO A 169 37.69 -2.01 -21.39
CA PRO A 169 38.53 -1.60 -20.27
C PRO A 169 39.59 -2.66 -19.93
N LYS A 170 40.70 -2.18 -19.34
CA LYS A 170 41.85 -2.97 -18.86
C LYS A 170 41.52 -3.77 -17.61
#